data_AF-A0A8T4XJ34-F1
#
_entry.id   AF-A0A8T4XJ34-F1
#
_cell.length_a   1.000
_cell.length_b   1.000
_cell.length_c   1.000
_cell.angle_alpha   90.00
_cell.angle_beta   90.00
_cell.angle_gamma   90.00
#
_symmetry.space_group_name_H-M   'P 1'
#
loop_
_entity.id
_entity.type
_entity.pdbx_description
1 polymer ?
#
loop_
_entity_poly.entity_id
_entity_poly.type
_entity_poly.pdbx_seq_one_letter_code
_entity_poly.pdbx_strand_id
1 'polypeptide(L)'
;MSCDKNKILILIMILLLISLLICVFETLPINRPFVSEGDKSSSSGGSGVGDVGGSGDGGDGSIGGGGGGEGGEGIEGGKGINGLIEMHVRGCRLCFDNLTNIPLFEIYGAVKSRYLRVLVGEIYENGVWSILNNSLLSKYNGEEIKQSITNYTSASLVGFQIIPLTIMEGFIPSASNPLRLRLLENKNNLWYYPNQQIFFSEEKIDGDYHVTYMNYFFDEKILALASTLSDPRYLGIPSYMLPALKSLAFEIVEKYGAETTYEKLNAIVDFLRSNYKYDKNYTYPPEGVDPVLWFLFHEKRGICVHFNSAFVLLARSLGIPSRLVGGYLVDSEKDYQVVYRRQSHAYAEVLFEGLGWVIFDATPPECGCDGGTRSIHTTTEIVNLDNTGIKGSTFRVSGQVLDEYGSKVSGLAVKVYLKHNKSENDLGILVGKGFVENGLFNITCVAPLDIDVGDYFVVAHTLTSGAYLGSWSDPQIRIMAKTYLSIKNPEKVIA
;
A
#
# COMPACT_ATOMS: atom_id res chain seq x y z
N MET A 1 -49.69 -17.76 50.49
CA MET A 1 -48.67 -17.51 49.45
C MET A 1 -49.21 -18.06 48.14
N SER A 2 -49.71 -17.18 47.28
CA SER A 2 -50.28 -17.53 45.97
C SER A 2 -49.13 -17.89 45.02
N CYS A 3 -49.07 -19.15 44.59
CA CYS A 3 -48.14 -19.61 43.57
C CYS A 3 -48.72 -19.20 42.21
N ASP A 4 -47.97 -18.36 41.50
CA ASP A 4 -48.41 -17.63 40.32
C ASP A 4 -48.58 -18.59 39.13
N LYS A 5 -49.82 -19.07 38.92
CA LYS A 5 -50.20 -20.04 37.89
C LYS A 5 -49.76 -19.62 36.47
N ASN A 6 -49.54 -18.32 36.24
CA ASN A 6 -49.07 -17.79 34.96
C ASN A 6 -47.60 -18.15 34.65
N LYS A 7 -46.74 -18.30 35.66
CA LYS A 7 -45.33 -18.65 35.43
C LYS A 7 -45.15 -20.12 35.02
N ILE A 8 -45.99 -21.01 35.55
CA ILE A 8 -45.98 -22.43 35.18
C ILE A 8 -46.54 -22.60 33.76
N LEU A 9 -47.56 -21.83 33.38
CA LEU A 9 -48.13 -21.88 32.02
C LEU A 9 -47.15 -21.38 30.95
N ILE A 10 -46.37 -20.33 31.25
CA ILE A 10 -45.32 -19.81 30.36
C ILE A 10 -44.18 -20.82 30.20
N LEU A 11 -43.77 -21.49 31.29
CA LEU A 11 -42.71 -22.50 31.22
C LEU A 11 -43.14 -23.74 30.42
N ILE A 12 -44.40 -24.16 30.56
CA ILE A 12 -44.98 -25.27 29.78
C ILE A 12 -45.11 -24.87 28.29
N MET A 13 -45.48 -23.63 27.97
CA MET A 13 -45.52 -23.14 26.59
C MET A 13 -44.13 -23.05 25.95
N ILE A 14 -43.11 -22.62 26.69
CA ILE A 14 -41.72 -22.57 26.19
C ILE A 14 -41.19 -24.00 25.94
N LEU A 15 -41.48 -24.95 26.84
CA LEU A 15 -41.09 -26.36 26.65
C LEU A 15 -41.83 -27.03 25.47
N LEU A 16 -43.10 -26.67 25.23
CA LEU A 16 -43.85 -27.14 24.06
C LEU A 16 -43.36 -26.52 22.74
N LEU A 17 -42.94 -25.25 22.74
CA LEU A 17 -42.34 -24.58 21.57
C LEU A 17 -40.95 -25.14 21.23
N ILE A 18 -40.13 -25.47 22.23
CA ILE A 18 -38.83 -26.12 22.02
C ILE A 18 -39.00 -27.55 21.50
N SER A 19 -40.01 -28.29 21.99
CA SER A 19 -40.36 -29.62 21.47
C SER A 19 -40.86 -29.59 20.02
N LEU A 20 -41.65 -28.57 19.63
CA LEU A 20 -42.08 -28.39 18.24
C LEU A 20 -40.93 -27.97 17.31
N LEU A 21 -39.94 -27.18 17.75
CA LEU A 21 -38.79 -26.83 16.93
C LEU A 21 -37.84 -28.01 16.67
N ILE A 22 -37.73 -28.94 17.63
CA ILE A 22 -36.91 -30.15 17.49
C ILE A 22 -37.60 -31.16 16.54
N CYS A 23 -38.93 -31.18 16.49
CA CYS A 23 -39.68 -32.06 15.57
C CYS A 23 -39.72 -31.57 14.10
N VAL A 24 -39.46 -30.29 13.83
CA VAL A 24 -39.47 -29.73 12.45
C VAL A 24 -38.14 -29.96 11.71
N PHE A 25 -37.05 -30.30 12.42
CA PHE A 25 -35.73 -30.56 11.80
C PHE A 25 -35.48 -32.02 11.39
N GLU A 26 -36.39 -32.96 11.67
CA GLU A 26 -36.20 -34.38 11.35
C GLU A 26 -37.14 -34.96 10.27
N THR A 27 -37.93 -34.12 9.57
CA THR A 27 -38.73 -34.62 8.43
C THR A 27 -38.72 -33.66 7.24
N LEU A 28 -37.80 -33.89 6.29
CA LEU A 28 -38.04 -34.08 4.84
C LEU A 28 -36.75 -33.87 4.00
N PRO A 29 -36.63 -34.53 2.83
CA PRO A 29 -35.41 -35.21 2.41
C PRO A 29 -34.52 -34.42 1.44
N ILE A 30 -33.24 -34.80 1.46
CA ILE A 30 -32.22 -34.48 0.45
C ILE A 30 -32.72 -34.96 -0.92
N ASN A 31 -32.95 -34.04 -1.84
CA ASN A 31 -33.17 -34.37 -3.24
C ASN A 31 -32.11 -33.68 -4.11
N ARG A 32 -31.27 -34.52 -4.73
CA ARG A 32 -30.29 -34.15 -5.77
C ARG A 32 -31.03 -33.58 -6.98
N PRO A 33 -30.48 -32.59 -7.70
CA PRO A 33 -31.02 -32.24 -9.01
C PRO A 33 -30.68 -33.35 -10.01
N PHE A 34 -31.70 -34.12 -10.36
CA PHE A 34 -31.71 -35.03 -11.49
C PHE A 34 -31.85 -34.23 -12.79
N VAL A 35 -31.05 -34.65 -13.76
CA VAL A 35 -31.03 -34.24 -15.16
C VAL A 35 -32.39 -34.49 -15.80
N SER A 36 -32.91 -33.49 -16.52
CA SER A 36 -34.07 -33.64 -17.41
C SER A 36 -33.59 -34.10 -18.80
N GLU A 37 -34.01 -35.28 -19.23
CA GLU A 37 -34.07 -35.66 -20.64
C GLU A 37 -35.53 -35.87 -21.04
N GLY A 38 -35.90 -35.31 -22.19
CA GLY A 38 -37.18 -35.54 -22.85
C GLY A 38 -37.54 -34.41 -23.81
N ASP A 39 -36.98 -34.38 -25.02
CA ASP A 39 -37.80 -34.73 -26.18
C ASP A 39 -37.01 -34.95 -27.49
N LYS A 40 -37.56 -35.85 -28.29
CA LYS A 40 -37.02 -36.54 -29.47
C LYS A 40 -36.79 -35.62 -30.68
N SER A 41 -35.68 -35.82 -31.41
CA SER A 41 -35.71 -36.12 -32.87
C SER A 41 -34.31 -36.43 -33.45
N SER A 42 -34.21 -37.63 -34.04
CA SER A 42 -33.39 -38.03 -35.21
C SER A 42 -31.99 -37.41 -35.45
N SER A 43 -30.92 -38.22 -35.45
CA SER A 43 -30.36 -38.87 -36.65
C SER A 43 -28.88 -39.31 -36.46
N SER A 44 -28.65 -40.59 -36.79
CA SER A 44 -27.43 -41.20 -37.39
C SER A 44 -26.03 -40.95 -36.80
N GLY A 45 -25.42 -42.04 -36.32
CA GLY A 45 -24.23 -42.60 -36.99
C GLY A 45 -22.93 -42.74 -36.18
N GLY A 46 -22.49 -43.99 -35.98
CA GLY A 46 -21.06 -44.35 -36.06
C GLY A 46 -20.36 -44.85 -34.79
N SER A 47 -20.23 -46.18 -34.68
CA SER A 47 -19.04 -47.01 -34.35
C SER A 47 -17.95 -46.41 -33.43
N GLY A 48 -17.43 -47.06 -32.38
CA GLY A 48 -17.09 -48.47 -32.13
C GLY A 48 -16.04 -48.50 -31.00
N VAL A 49 -16.20 -49.33 -29.96
CA VAL A 49 -15.42 -50.57 -29.65
C VAL A 49 -14.03 -50.37 -28.99
N GLY A 50 -13.81 -51.08 -27.87
CA GLY A 50 -12.50 -51.48 -27.31
C GLY A 50 -12.18 -50.83 -25.95
N ASP A 51 -12.45 -51.35 -24.75
CA ASP A 51 -12.30 -52.69 -24.12
C ASP A 51 -10.95 -52.88 -23.38
N VAL A 52 -11.03 -53.59 -22.23
CA VAL A 52 -9.96 -54.13 -21.34
C VAL A 52 -9.21 -53.12 -20.45
N GLY A 53 -9.00 -53.29 -19.14
CA GLY A 53 -9.24 -54.35 -18.15
C GLY A 53 -8.31 -54.13 -16.95
N GLY A 54 -8.64 -54.63 -15.75
CA GLY A 54 -7.69 -54.68 -14.62
C GLY A 54 -8.30 -54.61 -13.22
N SER A 55 -8.67 -55.77 -12.69
CA SER A 55 -9.09 -56.04 -11.31
C SER A 55 -7.90 -56.01 -10.33
N GLY A 56 -8.16 -55.72 -9.04
CA GLY A 56 -7.18 -55.97 -7.97
C GLY A 56 -7.61 -55.47 -6.59
N ASP A 57 -7.97 -56.41 -5.73
CA ASP A 57 -8.45 -56.33 -4.34
C ASP A 57 -7.56 -55.61 -3.30
N GLY A 58 -8.18 -55.28 -2.16
CA GLY A 58 -7.60 -55.57 -0.85
C GLY A 58 -7.41 -54.37 0.09
N GLY A 59 -8.37 -54.16 1.00
CA GLY A 59 -8.29 -53.14 2.05
C GLY A 59 -7.41 -53.55 3.24
N ASP A 60 -7.01 -52.56 4.03
CA ASP A 60 -7.14 -52.60 5.49
C ASP A 60 -7.08 -51.18 6.07
N GLY A 61 -7.76 -50.97 7.20
CA GLY A 61 -7.97 -49.66 7.81
C GLY A 61 -6.81 -49.19 8.68
N SER A 62 -6.71 -47.87 8.87
CA SER A 62 -6.42 -47.27 10.18
C SER A 62 -6.67 -45.76 10.21
N ILE A 63 -7.23 -45.38 11.34
CA ILE A 63 -7.64 -44.06 11.81
C ILE A 63 -6.40 -43.20 12.12
N GLY A 64 -6.48 -41.89 11.85
CA GLY A 64 -5.73 -40.90 12.63
C GLY A 64 -5.15 -39.74 11.84
N GLY A 65 -5.58 -38.52 12.17
CA GLY A 65 -4.81 -37.30 11.91
C GLY A 65 -5.45 -36.35 10.91
N GLY A 66 -6.46 -35.60 11.36
CA GLY A 66 -6.86 -34.36 10.71
C GLY A 66 -5.69 -33.36 10.76
N GLY A 67 -4.98 -33.22 9.65
CA GLY A 67 -4.07 -32.11 9.39
C GLY A 67 -4.84 -31.03 8.66
N GLY A 68 -5.22 -29.98 9.39
CA GLY A 68 -5.76 -28.75 8.81
C GLY A 68 -4.74 -28.15 7.84
N GLY A 69 -5.18 -27.90 6.61
CA GLY A 69 -4.38 -27.25 5.60
C GLY A 69 -4.00 -25.83 6.04
N GLU A 70 -2.70 -25.56 5.99
CA GLU A 70 -2.12 -24.23 6.04
C GLU A 70 -2.50 -23.49 4.75
N GLY A 71 -3.46 -22.56 4.84
CA GLY A 71 -3.73 -21.55 3.81
C GLY A 71 -3.06 -20.24 4.23
N GLY A 72 -2.10 -19.78 3.42
CA GLY A 72 -1.45 -18.49 3.59
C GLY A 72 -2.39 -17.36 3.19
N GLU A 73 -2.62 -16.38 4.06
CA GLU A 73 -3.48 -15.24 3.76
C GLU A 73 -2.74 -13.94 4.00
N GLY A 74 -2.01 -13.45 2.99
CA GLY A 74 -1.76 -12.02 2.77
C GLY A 74 -2.94 -11.37 2.05
N ILE A 75 -2.79 -10.15 1.52
CA ILE A 75 -3.72 -9.64 0.51
C ILE A 75 -3.53 -10.52 -0.74
N GLU A 76 -4.04 -11.74 -0.73
CA GLU A 76 -4.18 -12.54 -1.93
C GLU A 76 -5.40 -11.99 -2.66
N GLY A 77 -5.14 -11.37 -3.80
CA GLY A 77 -6.19 -11.13 -4.79
C GLY A 77 -6.81 -12.48 -5.13
N GLY A 78 -8.07 -12.69 -4.74
CA GLY A 78 -8.82 -13.87 -5.13
C GLY A 78 -8.78 -14.06 -6.65
N LYS A 79 -8.74 -15.32 -7.09
CA LYS A 79 -8.79 -15.69 -8.50
C LYS A 79 -10.06 -15.13 -9.14
N GLY A 80 -9.90 -14.05 -9.89
CA GLY A 80 -10.92 -13.51 -10.77
C GLY A 80 -11.16 -14.47 -11.94
N ILE A 81 -12.31 -15.13 -11.90
CA ILE A 81 -13.29 -15.23 -13.00
C ILE A 81 -14.67 -15.67 -12.48
N ASN A 82 -14.80 -16.08 -11.20
CA ASN A 82 -16.09 -16.25 -10.47
C ASN A 82 -15.97 -16.26 -8.93
N GLY A 83 -14.88 -15.72 -8.35
CA GLY A 83 -14.67 -15.59 -6.90
C GLY A 83 -14.77 -14.13 -6.46
N LEU A 84 -15.57 -13.83 -5.44
CA LEU A 84 -15.82 -12.49 -4.93
C LEU A 84 -14.53 -11.86 -4.40
N ILE A 85 -14.25 -10.62 -4.82
CA ILE A 85 -13.11 -9.82 -4.35
C ILE A 85 -13.62 -8.96 -3.21
N GLU A 86 -13.23 -9.31 -1.99
CA GLU A 86 -13.82 -8.79 -0.76
C GLU A 86 -12.75 -8.22 0.17
N MET A 87 -13.03 -7.04 0.74
CA MET A 87 -12.27 -6.49 1.85
C MET A 87 -13.12 -6.60 3.11
N HIS A 88 -12.76 -7.53 3.97
CA HIS A 88 -13.45 -7.72 5.23
C HIS A 88 -12.98 -6.66 6.23
N VAL A 89 -13.92 -5.93 6.82
CA VAL A 89 -13.67 -5.06 7.97
C VAL A 89 -13.51 -5.91 9.23
N ARG A 90 -14.35 -6.97 9.37
CA ARG A 90 -14.21 -7.97 10.44
C ARG A 90 -13.01 -8.88 10.16
N GLY A 91 -12.17 -9.13 11.16
CA GLY A 91 -11.06 -10.10 11.01
C GLY A 91 -9.96 -9.67 10.04
N CYS A 92 -9.89 -8.40 9.68
CA CYS A 92 -8.91 -7.87 8.73
C CYS A 92 -7.47 -8.10 9.24
N ARG A 93 -6.79 -9.12 8.69
CA ARG A 93 -5.45 -9.57 9.11
C ARG A 93 -4.30 -8.81 8.44
N LEU A 94 -4.57 -7.73 7.72
CA LEU A 94 -3.56 -6.90 7.02
C LEU A 94 -2.34 -6.56 7.89
N CYS A 95 -2.53 -6.49 9.20
CA CYS A 95 -1.51 -6.07 10.15
C CYS A 95 -1.20 -7.08 11.28
N PHE A 96 -1.76 -8.29 11.27
CA PHE A 96 -1.90 -9.12 12.48
C PHE A 96 -0.88 -10.25 12.69
N ASP A 97 -0.13 -10.68 11.66
CA ASP A 97 0.74 -11.85 11.81
C ASP A 97 2.21 -11.48 12.09
N ASN A 98 2.92 -12.35 12.83
CA ASN A 98 4.39 -12.37 13.00
C ASN A 98 5.19 -12.40 11.67
N LEU A 99 4.48 -12.36 10.53
CA LEU A 99 4.93 -12.28 9.15
C LEU A 99 5.06 -10.82 8.65
N THR A 100 4.98 -9.82 9.53
CA THR A 100 5.03 -8.37 9.22
C THR A 100 6.26 -7.91 8.41
N ASN A 101 7.37 -8.65 8.49
CA ASN A 101 8.62 -8.34 7.78
C ASN A 101 8.82 -9.11 6.46
N ILE A 102 7.78 -9.73 5.89
CA ILE A 102 7.90 -10.33 4.56
C ILE A 102 8.05 -9.23 3.50
N PRO A 103 9.16 -9.18 2.76
CA PRO A 103 9.29 -8.31 1.60
C PRO A 103 8.44 -8.86 0.46
N LEU A 104 7.68 -7.99 -0.21
CA LEU A 104 6.77 -8.37 -1.30
C LEU A 104 7.32 -7.99 -2.66
N PHE A 105 7.86 -6.77 -2.77
CA PHE A 105 8.42 -6.25 -4.00
C PHE A 105 9.35 -5.06 -3.73
N GLU A 106 10.25 -4.79 -4.66
CA GLU A 106 11.07 -3.58 -4.68
C GLU A 106 10.46 -2.53 -5.61
N ILE A 107 10.77 -1.27 -5.34
CA ILE A 107 10.43 -0.14 -6.20
C ILE A 107 11.70 0.61 -6.57
N TYR A 108 11.87 0.91 -7.86
CA TYR A 108 12.89 1.79 -8.39
C TYR A 108 12.25 3.03 -9.04
N GLY A 109 12.73 4.21 -8.68
CA GLY A 109 12.17 5.52 -9.01
C GLY A 109 11.19 6.02 -7.94
N ALA A 110 11.32 7.31 -7.58
CA ALA A 110 10.44 7.94 -6.60
C ALA A 110 8.98 7.92 -7.07
N VAL A 111 8.11 7.30 -6.27
CA VAL A 111 6.67 7.13 -6.60
C VAL A 111 5.94 8.46 -6.61
N LYS A 112 6.40 9.48 -5.86
CA LYS A 112 5.76 10.81 -5.70
C LYS A 112 4.31 10.78 -5.21
N SER A 113 3.86 9.62 -4.73
CA SER A 113 2.63 9.39 -3.99
C SER A 113 2.98 8.46 -2.82
N ARG A 114 2.30 8.63 -1.69
CA ARG A 114 2.45 7.72 -0.54
C ARG A 114 1.64 6.43 -0.70
N TYR A 115 0.75 6.36 -1.68
CA TYR A 115 -0.23 5.28 -1.81
C TYR A 115 -0.01 4.52 -3.11
N LEU A 116 0.25 3.21 -2.98
CA LEU A 116 0.02 2.25 -4.05
C LEU A 116 -1.35 1.62 -3.85
N ARG A 117 -2.14 1.55 -4.91
CA ARG A 117 -3.46 0.95 -4.99
C ARG A 117 -3.35 -0.47 -5.51
N VAL A 118 -4.14 -1.37 -4.95
CA VAL A 118 -4.32 -2.75 -5.44
C VAL A 118 -5.80 -3.02 -5.72
N LEU A 119 -6.67 -2.59 -4.83
CA LEU A 119 -8.07 -3.00 -4.80
C LEU A 119 -8.98 -1.86 -4.33
N VAL A 120 -10.24 -1.89 -4.74
CA VAL A 120 -11.22 -0.82 -4.49
C VAL A 120 -12.56 -1.42 -4.06
N GLY A 121 -13.08 -0.97 -2.93
CA GLY A 121 -14.37 -1.35 -2.39
C GLY A 121 -15.43 -0.28 -2.66
N GLU A 122 -16.46 -0.64 -3.43
CA GLU A 122 -17.53 0.29 -3.85
C GLU A 122 -18.89 -0.09 -3.23
N ILE A 123 -19.17 -1.39 -3.06
CA ILE A 123 -20.37 -1.89 -2.40
C ILE A 123 -20.00 -2.27 -0.96
N TYR A 124 -20.82 -1.89 0.02
CA TYR A 124 -20.66 -2.28 1.42
C TYR A 124 -21.86 -3.07 1.92
N GLU A 125 -21.63 -4.29 2.40
CA GLU A 125 -22.65 -5.13 2.99
C GLU A 125 -22.06 -6.02 4.09
N ASN A 126 -22.72 -6.07 5.25
CA ASN A 126 -22.37 -6.95 6.37
C ASN A 126 -20.89 -6.95 6.78
N GLY A 127 -20.26 -5.77 6.83
CA GLY A 127 -18.83 -5.67 7.19
C GLY A 127 -17.86 -6.02 6.07
N VAL A 128 -18.32 -6.09 4.82
CA VAL A 128 -17.51 -6.45 3.65
C VAL A 128 -17.64 -5.37 2.58
N TRP A 129 -16.50 -4.94 2.04
CA TRP A 129 -16.46 -4.14 0.83
C TRP A 129 -16.18 -5.01 -0.39
N SER A 130 -16.91 -4.80 -1.48
CA SER A 130 -16.72 -5.51 -2.74
C SER A 130 -16.68 -4.56 -3.94
N ILE A 131 -16.10 -5.03 -5.04
CA ILE A 131 -16.04 -4.29 -6.31
C ILE A 131 -17.43 -4.26 -6.95
N LEU A 132 -17.80 -3.14 -7.57
CA LEU A 132 -19.00 -3.06 -8.38
C LEU A 132 -18.81 -3.86 -9.69
N ASN A 133 -19.41 -5.06 -9.76
CA ASN A 133 -19.18 -6.05 -10.83
C ASN A 133 -19.59 -5.59 -12.25
N ASN A 134 -20.23 -4.42 -12.40
CA ASN A 134 -20.60 -3.85 -13.70
C ASN A 134 -19.52 -2.93 -14.29
N SER A 135 -18.32 -2.89 -13.70
CA SER A 135 -17.17 -2.21 -14.31
C SER A 135 -16.77 -2.93 -15.59
N LEU A 136 -16.77 -2.18 -16.70
CA LEU A 136 -16.36 -2.62 -18.03
C LEU A 136 -14.92 -3.15 -17.99
N LEU A 137 -14.78 -4.44 -17.73
CA LEU A 137 -13.51 -5.14 -17.79
C LEU A 137 -13.00 -5.08 -19.22
N SER A 138 -11.84 -4.48 -19.42
CA SER A 138 -11.21 -4.40 -20.73
C SER A 138 -9.87 -5.10 -20.70
N LYS A 139 -9.64 -5.94 -21.71
CA LYS A 139 -8.32 -6.53 -21.92
C LYS A 139 -7.34 -5.40 -22.21
N TYR A 140 -6.29 -5.33 -21.42
CA TYR A 140 -5.30 -4.26 -21.45
C TYR A 140 -4.01 -4.78 -22.08
N ASN A 141 -3.58 -4.13 -23.17
CA ASN A 141 -2.44 -4.54 -23.99
C ASN A 141 -1.28 -3.54 -23.91
N GLY A 142 -1.26 -2.70 -22.87
CA GLY A 142 -0.22 -1.68 -22.70
C GLY A 142 -0.50 -0.39 -23.46
N GLU A 143 -1.75 -0.13 -23.87
CA GLU A 143 -2.19 1.14 -24.42
C GLU A 143 -2.15 2.28 -23.38
N GLU A 144 -2.16 3.52 -23.86
CA GLU A 144 -2.25 4.69 -22.99
C GLU A 144 -3.69 4.89 -22.50
N ILE A 145 -3.84 5.06 -21.19
CA ILE A 145 -5.12 5.27 -20.52
C ILE A 145 -5.40 6.77 -20.47
N LYS A 146 -6.55 7.17 -21.04
CA LYS A 146 -7.00 8.57 -21.03
C LYS A 146 -7.35 9.02 -19.62
N GLN A 147 -6.86 10.20 -19.25
CA GLN A 147 -7.22 10.87 -18.00
C GLN A 147 -8.39 11.83 -18.24
N SER A 148 -9.27 11.96 -17.25
CA SER A 148 -10.46 12.81 -17.28
C SER A 148 -10.38 14.02 -16.34
N ILE A 149 -9.23 14.25 -15.70
CA ILE A 149 -9.03 15.34 -14.74
C ILE A 149 -8.84 16.65 -15.50
N THR A 150 -9.68 17.64 -15.21
CA THR A 150 -9.71 18.94 -15.90
C THR A 150 -9.35 20.10 -15.00
N ASN A 151 -9.46 19.95 -13.68
CA ASN A 151 -9.21 21.01 -12.72
C ASN A 151 -8.09 20.60 -11.75
N TYR A 152 -6.91 21.19 -11.91
CA TYR A 152 -5.73 20.94 -11.09
C TYR A 152 -4.80 22.17 -11.14
N THR A 153 -3.95 22.32 -10.12
CA THR A 153 -2.97 23.41 -10.02
C THR A 153 -1.74 23.11 -10.89
N SER A 154 -1.24 21.87 -10.81
CA SER A 154 -0.15 21.37 -11.65
C SER A 154 -0.25 19.86 -11.79
N ALA A 155 0.40 19.30 -12.81
CA ALA A 155 0.49 17.86 -12.99
C ALA A 155 1.93 17.47 -13.36
N SER A 156 2.37 16.30 -12.92
CA SER A 156 3.68 15.75 -13.27
C SER A 156 3.55 14.29 -13.70
N LEU A 157 4.20 13.96 -14.82
CA LEU A 157 4.36 12.57 -15.25
C LEU A 157 5.37 11.87 -14.34
N VAL A 158 4.97 10.76 -13.74
CA VAL A 158 5.82 9.99 -12.84
C VAL A 158 5.89 8.55 -13.32
N GLY A 159 7.10 7.99 -13.33
CA GLY A 159 7.36 6.61 -13.71
C GLY A 159 8.24 5.91 -12.68
N PHE A 160 7.87 4.68 -12.33
CA PHE A 160 8.65 3.81 -11.45
C PHE A 160 8.54 2.36 -11.91
N GLN A 161 9.51 1.54 -11.50
CA GLN A 161 9.56 0.11 -11.75
C GLN A 161 9.24 -0.64 -10.47
N ILE A 162 8.48 -1.72 -10.58
CA ILE A 162 8.27 -2.67 -9.49
C ILE A 162 8.88 -4.02 -9.88
N ILE A 163 9.66 -4.58 -8.96
CA ILE A 163 10.27 -5.92 -9.06
C ILE A 163 9.62 -6.82 -8.01
N PRO A 164 8.79 -7.80 -8.40
CA PRO A 164 8.21 -8.76 -7.46
C PRO A 164 9.31 -9.56 -6.75
N LEU A 165 9.28 -9.61 -5.41
CA LEU A 165 10.13 -10.50 -4.60
C LEU A 165 9.40 -11.78 -4.20
N THR A 166 8.08 -11.78 -4.36
CA THR A 166 7.19 -12.93 -4.21
C THR A 166 6.33 -13.03 -5.47
N ILE A 167 5.91 -14.25 -5.83
CA ILE A 167 4.94 -14.45 -6.92
C ILE A 167 3.67 -13.65 -6.59
N MET A 168 3.30 -12.72 -7.47
CA MET A 168 2.04 -11.99 -7.36
C MET A 168 1.01 -12.61 -8.29
N GLU A 169 -0.21 -12.77 -7.80
CA GLU A 169 -1.37 -13.22 -8.59
C GLU A 169 -2.51 -12.23 -8.41
N GLY A 170 -3.32 -12.04 -9.46
CA GLY A 170 -4.50 -11.19 -9.40
C GLY A 170 -4.18 -9.70 -9.51
N PHE A 171 -4.60 -8.91 -8.52
CA PHE A 171 -4.50 -7.44 -8.57
C PHE A 171 -3.07 -6.94 -8.39
N ILE A 172 -2.71 -5.96 -9.22
CA ILE A 172 -1.33 -5.48 -9.33
C ILE A 172 -1.21 -4.11 -8.65
N PRO A 173 -0.22 -3.92 -7.76
CA PRO A 173 0.09 -2.60 -7.23
C PRO A 173 0.35 -1.56 -8.33
N SER A 174 -0.32 -0.41 -8.23
CA SER A 174 -0.15 0.72 -9.15
C SER A 174 -0.45 2.04 -8.44
N ALA A 175 -0.25 3.16 -9.11
CA ALA A 175 -0.63 4.48 -8.61
C ALA A 175 -2.02 4.90 -9.13
N SER A 176 -2.66 5.84 -8.42
CA SER A 176 -3.89 6.49 -8.90
C SER A 176 -3.64 7.25 -10.19
N ASN A 177 -4.65 7.35 -11.06
CA ASN A 177 -4.53 7.99 -12.38
C ASN A 177 -3.43 7.36 -13.28
N PRO A 178 -3.43 6.02 -13.44
CA PRO A 178 -2.43 5.34 -14.25
C PRO A 178 -2.58 5.77 -15.71
N LEU A 179 -1.46 6.10 -16.35
CA LEU A 179 -1.38 6.33 -17.79
C LEU A 179 -1.01 5.05 -18.51
N ARG A 180 -0.12 4.26 -17.93
CA ARG A 180 0.38 3.03 -18.54
C ARG A 180 1.00 2.10 -17.52
N LEU A 181 0.68 0.82 -17.61
CA LEU A 181 1.43 -0.29 -17.02
C LEU A 181 2.05 -1.14 -18.14
N ARG A 182 3.31 -1.56 -17.99
CA ARG A 182 4.03 -2.41 -18.95
C ARG A 182 4.81 -3.51 -18.24
N LEU A 183 4.46 -4.77 -18.52
CA LEU A 183 5.27 -5.93 -18.14
C LEU A 183 6.49 -6.03 -19.05
N LEU A 184 7.67 -6.37 -18.51
CA LEU A 184 8.91 -6.43 -19.28
C LEU A 184 9.13 -7.78 -19.99
N GLU A 185 8.70 -8.89 -19.39
CA GLU A 185 9.04 -10.24 -19.87
C GLU A 185 7.84 -11.09 -20.35
N ASN A 186 6.61 -10.82 -19.87
CA ASN A 186 5.43 -11.64 -20.17
C ASN A 186 4.38 -10.92 -21.05
N LYS A 187 3.70 -11.69 -21.92
CA LYS A 187 2.67 -11.20 -22.84
C LYS A 187 1.30 -11.00 -22.16
N ASN A 188 0.88 -9.74 -22.04
CA ASN A 188 -0.45 -9.17 -22.35
C ASN A 188 -1.76 -9.84 -21.87
N ASN A 189 -1.77 -10.68 -20.83
CA ASN A 189 -3.02 -11.09 -20.18
C ASN A 189 -3.32 -10.24 -18.94
N LEU A 190 -3.24 -8.93 -19.15
CA LEU A 190 -3.67 -7.94 -18.17
C LEU A 190 -5.08 -7.48 -18.48
N TRP A 191 -5.78 -7.14 -17.41
CA TRP A 191 -7.08 -6.51 -17.46
C TRP A 191 -7.03 -5.18 -16.73
N TYR A 192 -7.73 -4.19 -17.27
CA TYR A 192 -7.86 -2.88 -16.64
C TYR A 192 -9.31 -2.59 -16.30
N TYR A 193 -9.51 -2.15 -15.05
CA TYR A 193 -10.78 -1.73 -14.50
C TYR A 193 -10.84 -0.21 -14.51
N PRO A 194 -11.47 0.44 -15.51
CA PRO A 194 -11.34 1.89 -15.71
C PRO A 194 -11.97 2.73 -14.59
N ASN A 195 -13.08 2.28 -13.99
CA ASN A 195 -13.74 3.02 -12.91
C ASN A 195 -12.91 2.97 -11.62
N GLN A 196 -12.36 1.80 -11.30
CA GLN A 196 -11.55 1.54 -10.12
C GLN A 196 -10.09 1.97 -10.31
N GLN A 197 -9.66 2.14 -11.57
CA GLN A 197 -8.28 2.44 -11.97
C GLN A 197 -7.29 1.44 -11.35
N ILE A 198 -7.56 0.14 -11.53
CA ILE A 198 -6.73 -0.99 -11.05
C ILE A 198 -6.47 -1.99 -12.18
N PHE A 199 -5.39 -2.74 -12.04
CA PHE A 199 -4.97 -3.78 -12.99
C PHE A 199 -5.09 -5.16 -12.34
N PHE A 200 -5.46 -6.15 -13.15
CA PHE A 200 -5.55 -7.54 -12.75
C PHE A 200 -4.82 -8.43 -13.76
N SER A 201 -4.13 -9.45 -13.27
CA SER A 201 -3.51 -10.49 -14.08
C SER A 201 -4.11 -11.85 -13.74
N GLU A 202 -4.50 -12.60 -14.77
CA GLU A 202 -4.89 -14.01 -14.63
C GLU A 202 -3.68 -14.92 -14.41
N GLU A 203 -2.52 -14.47 -14.86
CA GLU A 203 -1.26 -15.20 -14.78
C GLU A 203 -0.41 -14.70 -13.61
N LYS A 204 0.47 -15.57 -13.13
CA LYS A 204 1.49 -15.22 -12.15
C LYS A 204 2.39 -14.12 -12.71
N ILE A 205 2.64 -13.11 -11.89
CA ILE A 205 3.60 -12.05 -12.17
C ILE A 205 4.83 -12.32 -11.30
N ASP A 206 5.86 -12.82 -11.96
CA ASP A 206 7.20 -13.05 -11.42
C ASP A 206 8.25 -12.14 -12.09
N GLY A 207 7.88 -11.44 -13.17
CA GLY A 207 8.72 -10.47 -13.87
C GLY A 207 8.40 -9.02 -13.53
N ASP A 208 9.40 -8.17 -13.74
CA ASP A 208 9.36 -6.73 -13.53
C ASP A 208 8.30 -6.01 -14.38
N TYR A 209 7.78 -4.92 -13.84
CA TYR A 209 6.88 -4.05 -14.58
C TYR A 209 7.11 -2.57 -14.28
N HIS A 210 6.82 -1.75 -15.27
CA HIS A 210 6.83 -0.29 -15.13
C HIS A 210 5.41 0.25 -15.01
N VAL A 211 5.25 1.19 -14.10
CA VAL A 211 4.04 1.99 -13.95
C VAL A 211 4.39 3.42 -14.33
N THR A 212 3.55 4.04 -15.14
CA THR A 212 3.57 5.47 -15.44
C THR A 212 2.20 6.03 -15.14
N TYR A 213 2.14 7.14 -14.41
CA TYR A 213 0.89 7.76 -13.99
C TYR A 213 1.00 9.28 -13.98
N MET A 214 -0.15 9.94 -13.96
CA MET A 214 -0.21 11.39 -13.84
C MET A 214 -0.45 11.78 -12.38
N ASN A 215 0.52 12.44 -11.76
CA ASN A 215 0.37 12.97 -10.42
C ASN A 215 -0.22 14.39 -10.49
N TYR A 216 -1.45 14.57 -10.04
CA TYR A 216 -2.15 15.86 -10.03
C TYR A 216 -2.02 16.52 -8.66
N PHE A 217 -1.67 17.79 -8.66
CA PHE A 217 -1.62 18.63 -7.47
C PHE A 217 -2.83 19.55 -7.46
N PHE A 218 -3.51 19.58 -6.31
CA PHE A 218 -4.66 20.44 -6.07
C PHE A 218 -4.32 21.37 -4.92
N ASP A 219 -4.47 22.68 -5.14
CA ASP A 219 -4.45 23.62 -4.03
C ASP A 219 -5.72 23.53 -3.19
N GLU A 220 -5.62 23.99 -1.95
CA GLU A 220 -6.72 23.93 -0.98
C GLU A 220 -7.93 24.76 -1.41
N LYS A 221 -7.72 25.83 -2.18
CA LYS A 221 -8.82 26.71 -2.64
C LYS A 221 -9.68 26.01 -3.68
N ILE A 222 -9.07 25.29 -4.62
CA ILE A 222 -9.76 24.47 -5.60
C ILE A 222 -10.56 23.37 -4.89
N LEU A 223 -9.95 22.70 -3.91
CA LEU A 223 -10.62 21.65 -3.14
C LEU A 223 -11.81 22.20 -2.34
N ALA A 224 -11.66 23.33 -1.65
CA ALA A 224 -12.72 23.97 -0.87
C ALA A 224 -13.94 24.39 -1.72
N LEU A 225 -13.71 24.80 -2.97
CA LEU A 225 -14.76 25.22 -3.90
C LEU A 225 -15.34 24.08 -4.74
N ALA A 226 -14.74 22.89 -4.71
CA ALA A 226 -15.14 21.79 -5.58
C ALA A 226 -16.45 21.13 -5.13
N SER A 227 -17.34 20.89 -6.09
CA SER A 227 -18.53 20.06 -5.95
C SER A 227 -18.19 18.57 -6.15
N THR A 228 -19.03 17.70 -5.59
CA THR A 228 -18.93 16.25 -5.82
C THR A 228 -19.95 15.79 -6.85
N LEU A 229 -19.60 14.80 -7.66
CA LEU A 229 -20.51 14.22 -8.64
C LEU A 229 -21.52 13.29 -7.96
N SER A 230 -22.81 13.61 -8.03
CA SER A 230 -23.85 12.70 -7.49
C SER A 230 -23.96 11.44 -8.34
N ASP A 231 -23.23 10.39 -7.96
CA ASP A 231 -23.29 9.07 -8.58
C ASP A 231 -23.87 8.03 -7.59
N PRO A 232 -25.10 7.54 -7.80
CA PRO A 232 -25.76 6.59 -6.90
C PRO A 232 -24.95 5.32 -6.64
N ARG A 233 -24.06 4.93 -7.55
CA ARG A 233 -23.19 3.75 -7.40
C ARG A 233 -22.24 3.88 -6.20
N TYR A 234 -21.90 5.10 -5.82
CA TYR A 234 -20.94 5.42 -4.76
C TYR A 234 -21.60 5.98 -3.49
N LEU A 235 -22.92 5.85 -3.37
CA LEU A 235 -23.72 6.35 -2.25
C LEU A 235 -24.37 5.23 -1.42
N GLY A 236 -24.23 3.96 -1.84
CA GLY A 236 -24.86 2.83 -1.18
C GLY A 236 -24.45 2.67 0.28
N ILE A 237 -25.44 2.61 1.17
CA ILE A 237 -25.34 2.27 2.59
C ILE A 237 -26.50 1.33 2.92
N PRO A 238 -26.29 0.24 3.69
CA PRO A 238 -27.38 -0.56 4.22
C PRO A 238 -28.38 0.29 5.02
N SER A 239 -29.67 0.15 4.72
CA SER A 239 -30.73 1.04 5.23
C SER A 239 -30.79 1.10 6.77
N TYR A 240 -30.43 0.01 7.45
CA TYR A 240 -30.41 -0.06 8.92
C TYR A 240 -29.30 0.81 9.55
N MET A 241 -28.22 1.11 8.82
CA MET A 241 -27.09 1.92 9.31
C MET A 241 -27.33 3.42 9.12
N LEU A 242 -28.10 3.79 8.07
CA LEU A 242 -28.22 5.16 7.59
C LEU A 242 -28.65 6.16 8.68
N PRO A 243 -29.66 5.89 9.53
CA PRO A 243 -30.06 6.86 10.56
C PRO A 243 -28.95 7.19 11.55
N ALA A 244 -28.23 6.18 12.04
CA ALA A 244 -27.16 6.35 13.02
C ALA A 244 -25.95 7.08 12.42
N LEU A 245 -25.53 6.69 11.21
CA LEU A 245 -24.43 7.33 10.50
C LEU A 245 -24.74 8.79 10.16
N LYS A 246 -25.94 9.06 9.65
CA LYS A 246 -26.37 10.40 9.27
C LYS A 246 -26.44 11.32 10.49
N SER A 247 -26.96 10.82 11.62
CA SER A 247 -27.00 11.58 12.87
C SER A 247 -25.60 11.96 13.35
N LEU A 248 -24.67 11.00 13.38
CA LEU A 248 -23.28 11.26 13.77
C LEU A 248 -22.58 12.21 12.80
N ALA A 249 -22.78 12.04 11.49
CA ALA A 249 -22.18 12.90 10.48
C ALA A 249 -22.65 14.35 10.61
N PHE A 250 -23.94 14.60 10.88
CA PHE A 250 -24.43 15.95 11.14
C PHE A 250 -23.86 16.55 12.42
N GLU A 251 -23.78 15.78 13.51
CA GLU A 251 -23.16 16.25 14.76
C GLU A 251 -21.70 16.70 14.53
N ILE A 252 -20.94 15.92 13.76
CA ILE A 252 -19.55 16.25 13.40
C ILE A 252 -19.52 17.56 12.59
N VAL A 253 -20.31 17.65 11.53
CA VAL A 253 -20.33 18.83 10.64
C VAL A 253 -20.70 20.10 11.40
N GLU A 254 -21.71 20.04 12.26
CA GLU A 254 -22.11 21.18 13.10
C GLU A 254 -21.02 21.56 14.10
N LYS A 255 -20.40 20.58 14.77
CA LYS A 255 -19.36 20.81 15.77
C LYS A 255 -18.12 21.52 15.19
N TYR A 256 -17.75 21.18 13.96
CA TYR A 256 -16.59 21.76 13.29
C TYR A 256 -16.93 23.00 12.45
N GLY A 257 -18.21 23.39 12.35
CA GLY A 257 -18.65 24.54 11.55
C GLY A 257 -18.34 24.37 10.06
N ALA A 258 -18.41 23.14 9.55
CA ALA A 258 -18.03 22.82 8.18
C ALA A 258 -19.15 23.15 7.18
N GLU A 259 -18.89 24.05 6.24
CA GLU A 259 -19.88 24.51 5.26
C GLU A 259 -19.71 23.79 3.92
N THR A 260 -18.48 23.78 3.41
CA THR A 260 -18.15 23.18 2.10
C THR A 260 -18.05 21.66 2.17
N THR A 261 -18.17 20.98 1.02
CA THR A 261 -18.03 19.52 0.98
C THR A 261 -16.64 19.07 1.45
N TYR A 262 -15.60 19.80 1.06
CA TYR A 262 -14.23 19.51 1.48
C TYR A 262 -14.04 19.69 3.00
N GLU A 263 -14.57 20.77 3.57
CA GLU A 263 -14.56 21.00 5.03
C GLU A 263 -15.29 19.90 5.78
N LYS A 264 -16.44 19.42 5.27
CA LYS A 264 -17.21 18.33 5.90
C LYS A 264 -16.40 17.04 5.95
N LEU A 265 -15.67 16.72 4.89
CA LEU A 265 -14.80 15.54 4.82
C LEU A 265 -13.62 15.68 5.79
N ASN A 266 -12.96 16.85 5.81
CA ASN A 266 -11.89 17.11 6.78
C ASN A 266 -12.39 17.04 8.23
N ALA A 267 -13.58 17.57 8.52
CA ALA A 267 -14.20 17.45 9.84
C ALA A 267 -14.40 15.98 10.26
N ILE A 268 -14.81 15.10 9.33
CA ILE A 268 -14.91 13.66 9.60
C ILE A 268 -13.53 13.05 9.86
N VAL A 269 -12.51 13.38 9.05
CA VAL A 269 -11.12 12.92 9.26
C VAL A 269 -10.63 13.33 10.65
N ASP A 270 -10.75 14.62 10.99
CA ASP A 270 -10.26 15.16 12.25
C ASP A 270 -11.02 14.62 13.46
N PHE A 271 -12.34 14.43 13.33
CA PHE A 271 -13.15 13.79 14.35
C PHE A 271 -12.69 12.34 14.60
N LEU A 272 -12.53 11.54 13.54
CA LEU A 272 -12.09 10.16 13.67
C LEU A 272 -10.69 10.10 14.29
N ARG A 273 -9.74 10.92 13.82
CA ARG A 273 -8.37 10.95 14.36
C ARG A 273 -8.29 11.42 15.81
N SER A 274 -9.15 12.33 16.23
CA SER A 274 -9.11 12.93 17.57
C SER A 274 -9.90 12.14 18.62
N ASN A 275 -10.90 11.36 18.21
CA ASN A 275 -11.83 10.69 19.14
C ASN A 275 -11.67 9.15 19.17
N TYR A 276 -10.91 8.58 18.25
CA TYR A 276 -10.72 7.14 18.09
C TYR A 276 -9.23 6.81 18.12
N LYS A 277 -8.87 5.62 18.60
CA LYS A 277 -7.48 5.19 18.74
C LYS A 277 -7.12 4.13 17.72
N TYR A 278 -5.96 4.30 17.07
CA TYR A 278 -5.37 3.22 16.29
C TYR A 278 -4.85 2.14 17.25
N ASP A 279 -5.42 0.94 17.19
CA ASP A 279 -5.05 -0.17 18.04
C ASP A 279 -5.25 -1.49 17.28
N LYS A 280 -4.18 -2.27 17.15
CA LYS A 280 -4.27 -3.61 16.56
C LYS A 280 -4.97 -4.57 17.52
N ASN A 281 -4.92 -4.34 18.83
CA ASN A 281 -5.52 -5.21 19.85
C ASN A 281 -6.98 -4.80 20.17
N TYR A 282 -7.75 -4.43 19.14
CA TYR A 282 -9.16 -4.07 19.28
C TYR A 282 -10.03 -5.33 19.49
N THR A 283 -11.20 -5.14 20.10
CA THR A 283 -12.17 -6.23 20.29
C THR A 283 -13.05 -6.40 19.05
N TYR A 284 -13.19 -7.63 18.57
CA TYR A 284 -14.12 -7.94 17.48
C TYR A 284 -15.59 -7.65 17.85
N PRO A 285 -16.43 -7.25 16.88
CA PRO A 285 -17.85 -7.08 17.12
C PRO A 285 -18.50 -8.42 17.53
N PRO A 286 -19.53 -8.40 18.39
CA PRO A 286 -20.41 -9.55 18.62
C PRO A 286 -21.03 -10.05 17.31
N GLU A 287 -21.52 -11.30 17.33
CA GLU A 287 -22.23 -11.85 16.18
C GLU A 287 -23.46 -11.02 15.82
N GLY A 288 -23.69 -10.81 14.52
CA GLY A 288 -24.80 -10.00 14.01
C GLY A 288 -24.61 -8.48 14.14
N VAL A 289 -23.50 -8.01 14.72
CA VAL A 289 -23.20 -6.57 14.82
C VAL A 289 -22.23 -6.15 13.70
N ASP A 290 -22.60 -5.10 12.98
CA ASP A 290 -21.75 -4.53 11.93
C ASP A 290 -20.44 -3.97 12.52
N PRO A 291 -19.26 -4.32 11.95
CA PRO A 291 -17.96 -3.92 12.50
C PRO A 291 -17.73 -2.41 12.46
N VAL A 292 -18.31 -1.68 11.50
CA VAL A 292 -18.16 -0.21 11.43
C VAL A 292 -19.04 0.46 12.48
N LEU A 293 -20.28 0.00 12.68
CA LEU A 293 -21.11 0.49 13.79
C LEU A 293 -20.47 0.19 15.14
N TRP A 294 -19.93 -1.01 15.32
CA TRP A 294 -19.20 -1.38 16.55
C TRP A 294 -18.00 -0.47 16.79
N PHE A 295 -17.19 -0.21 15.77
CA PHE A 295 -16.07 0.73 15.84
C PHE A 295 -16.54 2.14 16.23
N LEU A 296 -17.56 2.68 15.55
CA LEU A 296 -18.04 4.05 15.73
C LEU A 296 -18.67 4.29 17.12
N PHE A 297 -19.49 3.36 17.59
CA PHE A 297 -20.38 3.60 18.73
C PHE A 297 -19.99 2.85 20.01
N HIS A 298 -19.13 1.83 19.92
CA HIS A 298 -18.75 1.00 21.07
C HIS A 298 -17.23 0.93 21.28
N GLU A 299 -16.49 0.31 20.37
CA GLU A 299 -15.09 -0.03 20.57
C GLU A 299 -14.15 1.18 20.55
N LYS A 300 -14.40 2.14 19.65
CA LYS A 300 -13.59 3.35 19.42
C LYS A 300 -12.09 3.12 19.23
N ARG A 301 -11.70 1.87 18.95
CA ARG A 301 -10.35 1.40 18.69
C ARG A 301 -10.37 0.52 17.45
N GLY A 302 -9.37 0.64 16.59
CA GLY A 302 -9.30 -0.19 15.40
C GLY A 302 -8.08 0.09 14.55
N ILE A 303 -8.06 -0.52 13.38
CA ILE A 303 -6.99 -0.36 12.36
C ILE A 303 -7.51 0.40 11.13
N CYS A 304 -6.63 0.65 10.15
CA CYS A 304 -6.88 1.50 8.98
C CYS A 304 -8.21 1.20 8.25
N VAL A 305 -8.58 -0.08 8.11
CA VAL A 305 -9.86 -0.46 7.47
C VAL A 305 -11.08 0.06 8.22
N HIS A 306 -11.06 0.11 9.56
CA HIS A 306 -12.19 0.60 10.36
C HIS A 306 -12.35 2.10 10.22
N PHE A 307 -11.24 2.84 10.35
CA PHE A 307 -11.21 4.30 10.20
C PHE A 307 -11.70 4.73 8.83
N ASN A 308 -11.15 4.14 7.77
CA ASN A 308 -11.51 4.56 6.41
C ASN A 308 -12.87 4.00 5.96
N SER A 309 -13.33 2.84 6.47
CA SER A 309 -14.72 2.41 6.24
C SER A 309 -15.72 3.34 6.93
N ALA A 310 -15.45 3.75 8.17
CA ALA A 310 -16.25 4.71 8.90
C ALA A 310 -16.32 6.06 8.18
N PHE A 311 -15.17 6.57 7.72
CA PHE A 311 -15.11 7.78 6.92
C PHE A 311 -16.00 7.68 5.66
N VAL A 312 -15.84 6.62 4.86
CA VAL A 312 -16.59 6.44 3.62
C VAL A 312 -18.10 6.39 3.91
N LEU A 313 -18.52 5.64 4.93
CA LEU A 313 -19.93 5.49 5.28
C LEU A 313 -20.55 6.77 5.88
N LEU A 314 -19.79 7.53 6.68
CA LEU A 314 -20.21 8.85 7.16
C LEU A 314 -20.35 9.85 5.99
N ALA A 315 -19.38 9.90 5.08
CA ALA A 315 -19.45 10.74 3.89
C ALA A 315 -20.65 10.39 3.00
N ARG A 316 -20.86 9.10 2.71
CA ARG A 316 -22.02 8.62 1.95
C ARG A 316 -23.35 8.99 2.62
N SER A 317 -23.41 9.02 3.96
CA SER A 317 -24.63 9.39 4.69
C SER A 317 -25.02 10.87 4.53
N LEU A 318 -24.05 11.71 4.17
CA LEU A 318 -24.22 13.10 3.78
C LEU A 318 -24.48 13.28 2.27
N GLY A 319 -24.58 12.19 1.51
CA GLY A 319 -24.76 12.21 0.05
C GLY A 319 -23.46 12.44 -0.72
N ILE A 320 -22.30 12.20 -0.11
CA ILE A 320 -20.99 12.43 -0.74
C ILE A 320 -20.44 11.10 -1.32
N PRO A 321 -20.23 11.00 -2.65
CA PRO A 321 -19.76 9.79 -3.33
C PRO A 321 -18.36 9.41 -2.88
N SER A 322 -18.23 8.27 -2.20
CA SER A 322 -16.97 7.86 -1.58
C SER A 322 -16.74 6.37 -1.77
N ARG A 323 -15.49 5.91 -1.75
CA ARG A 323 -15.14 4.48 -1.85
C ARG A 323 -13.94 4.14 -0.99
N LEU A 324 -13.81 2.87 -0.63
CA LEU A 324 -12.66 2.36 0.11
C LEU A 324 -11.59 1.87 -0.87
N VAL A 325 -10.32 2.05 -0.55
CA VAL A 325 -9.20 1.59 -1.36
C VAL A 325 -8.22 0.84 -0.49
N GLY A 326 -7.75 -0.31 -0.96
CA GLY A 326 -6.71 -1.10 -0.33
C GLY A 326 -5.43 -1.14 -1.17
N GLY A 327 -4.29 -1.18 -0.50
CA GLY A 327 -2.99 -1.33 -1.12
C GLY A 327 -1.86 -1.16 -0.13
N TYR A 328 -0.84 -0.38 -0.47
CA TYR A 328 0.38 -0.23 0.33
C TYR A 328 0.78 1.23 0.51
N LEU A 329 1.29 1.55 1.71
CA LEU A 329 1.97 2.82 1.97
C LEU A 329 3.45 2.72 1.56
N VAL A 330 3.93 3.74 0.86
CA VAL A 330 5.32 3.85 0.39
C VAL A 330 5.90 5.22 0.72
N ASP A 331 7.22 5.32 0.77
CA ASP A 331 7.92 6.59 0.86
C ASP A 331 7.90 7.26 -0.52
N SER A 332 7.23 8.42 -0.64
CA SER A 332 7.02 9.07 -1.93
C SER A 332 8.31 9.60 -2.56
N GLU A 333 9.34 9.86 -1.75
CA GLU A 333 10.55 10.54 -2.19
C GLU A 333 11.74 9.60 -2.43
N LYS A 334 11.66 8.34 -1.96
CA LYS A 334 12.73 7.35 -2.16
C LYS A 334 12.80 6.85 -3.60
N ASP A 335 13.98 7.00 -4.21
CA ASP A 335 14.31 6.40 -5.51
C ASP A 335 14.47 4.88 -5.46
N TYR A 336 14.67 4.29 -4.28
CA TYR A 336 14.67 2.85 -4.08
C TYR A 336 14.06 2.50 -2.72
N GLN A 337 13.19 1.50 -2.68
CA GLN A 337 12.64 0.95 -1.44
C GLN A 337 12.12 -0.48 -1.61
N VAL A 338 12.17 -1.25 -0.53
CA VAL A 338 11.49 -2.54 -0.42
C VAL A 338 10.16 -2.34 0.28
N VAL A 339 9.07 -2.84 -0.31
CA VAL A 339 7.74 -2.82 0.29
C VAL A 339 7.48 -4.13 1.01
N TYR A 340 7.13 -4.01 2.29
CA TYR A 340 6.83 -5.12 3.18
C TYR A 340 5.34 -5.27 3.39
N ARG A 341 4.92 -6.49 3.72
CA ARG A 341 3.52 -6.79 4.01
C ARG A 341 2.91 -5.93 5.11
N ARG A 342 3.68 -5.51 6.12
CA ARG A 342 3.21 -4.58 7.18
C ARG A 342 2.79 -3.19 6.68
N GLN A 343 3.20 -2.80 5.48
CA GLN A 343 2.82 -1.53 4.85
C GLN A 343 1.44 -1.61 4.17
N SER A 344 0.75 -2.75 4.27
CA SER A 344 -0.65 -2.88 3.84
C SER A 344 -1.51 -1.81 4.51
N HIS A 345 -2.29 -1.09 3.70
CA HIS A 345 -3.08 0.03 4.17
C HIS A 345 -4.40 0.14 3.43
N ALA A 346 -5.41 0.65 4.14
CA ALA A 346 -6.68 1.03 3.55
C ALA A 346 -6.88 2.54 3.74
N TYR A 347 -7.31 3.22 2.68
CA TYR A 347 -7.62 4.64 2.65
C TYR A 347 -8.94 4.88 1.91
N ALA A 348 -9.46 6.11 1.95
CA ALA A 348 -10.69 6.48 1.29
C ALA A 348 -10.44 7.38 0.07
N GLU A 349 -11.38 7.34 -0.87
CA GLU A 349 -11.40 8.28 -1.99
C GLU A 349 -12.78 8.88 -2.16
N VAL A 350 -12.83 10.15 -2.55
CA VAL A 350 -14.06 10.91 -2.78
C VAL A 350 -14.07 11.44 -4.21
N LEU A 351 -15.20 11.31 -4.89
CA LEU A 351 -15.35 11.71 -6.29
C LEU A 351 -15.76 13.18 -6.41
N PHE A 352 -14.82 14.02 -6.80
CA PHE A 352 -15.03 15.44 -7.09
C PHE A 352 -15.21 15.68 -8.60
N GLU A 353 -16.07 16.64 -8.92
CA GLU A 353 -16.29 17.09 -10.30
C GLU A 353 -15.04 17.79 -10.84
N GLY A 354 -14.53 17.33 -11.99
CA GLY A 354 -13.33 17.86 -12.64
C GLY A 354 -11.99 17.50 -11.96
N LEU A 355 -11.99 17.11 -10.69
CA LEU A 355 -10.79 16.67 -9.94
C LEU A 355 -10.64 15.15 -9.90
N GLY A 356 -11.72 14.39 -10.14
CA GLY A 356 -11.73 12.93 -10.07
C GLY A 356 -11.70 12.42 -8.63
N TRP A 357 -11.01 11.29 -8.41
CA TRP A 357 -10.92 10.66 -7.10
C TRP A 357 -9.83 11.32 -6.25
N VAL A 358 -10.23 12.02 -5.20
CA VAL A 358 -9.34 12.68 -4.23
C VAL A 358 -9.19 11.79 -3.00
N ILE A 359 -7.94 11.58 -2.56
CA ILE A 359 -7.60 10.70 -1.43
C ILE A 359 -7.89 11.40 -0.09
N PHE A 360 -8.53 10.66 0.82
CA PHE A 360 -8.67 10.99 2.22
C PHE A 360 -8.19 9.81 3.07
N ASP A 361 -7.53 10.08 4.17
CA ASP A 361 -7.06 9.03 5.08
C ASP A 361 -7.42 9.37 6.51
N ALA A 362 -8.48 8.74 7.01
CA ALA A 362 -8.95 8.93 8.37
C ALA A 362 -8.08 8.24 9.42
N THR A 363 -7.07 7.46 9.01
CA THR A 363 -6.15 6.80 9.95
C THR A 363 -5.28 7.84 10.66
N PRO A 364 -5.09 7.77 11.99
CA PRO A 364 -4.14 8.60 12.69
C PRO A 364 -2.70 8.41 12.17
N PRO A 365 -1.89 9.48 12.07
CA PRO A 365 -0.50 9.38 11.62
C PRO A 365 0.38 8.44 12.47
N GLU A 366 0.03 8.25 13.74
CA GLU A 366 0.76 7.39 14.70
C GLU A 366 0.60 5.88 14.43
N CYS A 367 -0.08 5.47 13.35
CA CYS A 367 -0.29 4.06 12.99
C CYS A 367 1.01 3.26 12.72
N GLY A 368 2.14 3.94 12.48
CA GLY A 368 3.41 3.33 12.09
C GLY A 368 3.33 2.54 10.76
N CYS A 369 2.28 2.79 9.99
CA CYS A 369 1.93 2.09 8.76
C CYS A 369 2.55 2.77 7.52
N ASP A 370 2.99 4.02 7.66
CA ASP A 370 3.63 4.88 6.66
C ASP A 370 5.10 4.53 6.36
N GLY A 371 5.64 3.48 6.98
CA GLY A 371 7.09 3.24 6.97
C GLY A 371 7.89 4.36 7.65
N GLY A 372 7.20 5.33 8.25
CA GLY A 372 7.71 6.44 9.03
C GLY A 372 8.07 5.92 10.41
N THR A 373 9.26 5.36 10.52
CA THR A 373 9.93 5.36 11.81
C THR A 373 10.12 6.84 12.18
N ARG A 374 9.82 7.25 13.42
CA ARG A 374 10.28 8.52 14.00
C ARG A 374 11.64 8.85 13.38
N SER A 375 11.78 9.97 12.66
CA SER A 375 13.02 10.25 11.94
C SER A 375 14.17 10.31 12.95
N ILE A 376 15.05 9.32 12.90
CA ILE A 376 16.12 9.12 13.87
C ILE A 376 17.28 10.02 13.46
N HIS A 377 17.79 10.85 14.38
CA HIS A 377 19.00 11.64 14.10
C HIS A 377 20.15 10.69 13.80
N THR A 378 20.89 10.94 12.72
CA THR A 378 22.14 10.21 12.46
C THR A 378 23.33 11.08 12.81
N THR A 379 24.48 10.44 13.05
CA THR A 379 25.79 11.08 13.14
C THR A 379 26.68 10.48 12.07
N THR A 380 27.17 11.32 11.16
CA THR A 380 28.18 10.94 10.17
C THR A 380 29.54 11.31 10.73
N GLU A 381 30.49 10.38 10.72
CA GLU A 381 31.87 10.62 11.15
C GLU A 381 32.84 10.08 10.11
N ILE A 382 33.74 10.92 9.60
CA ILE A 382 34.85 10.47 8.77
C ILE A 382 35.95 9.92 9.69
N VAL A 383 36.28 8.64 9.52
CA VAL A 383 37.25 7.91 10.35
C VAL A 383 38.63 7.85 9.67
N ASN A 384 38.66 7.77 8.35
CA ASN A 384 39.90 7.74 7.58
C ASN A 384 39.78 8.63 6.33
N LEU A 385 40.80 9.46 6.13
CA LEU A 385 40.90 10.42 5.05
C LEU A 385 42.37 10.48 4.62
N ASP A 386 42.62 10.42 3.31
CA ASP A 386 43.96 10.68 2.79
C ASP A 386 44.36 12.13 3.11
N ASN A 387 45.52 12.32 3.75
CA ASN A 387 45.99 13.65 4.18
C ASN A 387 46.25 14.63 3.02
N THR A 388 46.37 14.14 1.78
CA THR A 388 46.64 14.94 0.58
C THR A 388 45.86 14.40 -0.62
N GLY A 389 45.21 15.29 -1.37
CA GLY A 389 44.58 15.00 -2.65
C GLY A 389 45.37 15.61 -3.80
N ILE A 390 45.58 14.87 -4.88
CA ILE A 390 46.25 15.38 -6.08
C ILE A 390 45.19 15.72 -7.13
N LYS A 391 45.25 16.91 -7.72
CA LYS A 391 44.36 17.32 -8.81
C LYS A 391 44.29 16.25 -9.91
N GLY A 392 43.08 15.90 -10.32
CA GLY A 392 42.80 14.87 -11.33
C GLY A 392 43.09 13.43 -10.88
N SER A 393 43.43 13.21 -9.61
CA SER A 393 43.64 11.88 -9.02
C SER A 393 42.54 11.54 -8.02
N THR A 394 42.51 10.28 -7.61
CA THR A 394 41.58 9.81 -6.59
C THR A 394 42.18 9.90 -5.20
N PHE A 395 41.31 10.05 -4.21
CA PHE A 395 41.63 9.94 -2.78
C PHE A 395 40.49 9.23 -2.07
N ARG A 396 40.76 8.59 -0.94
CA ARG A 396 39.78 7.80 -0.20
C ARG A 396 39.24 8.56 1.00
N VAL A 397 37.93 8.43 1.18
CA VAL A 397 37.20 8.94 2.35
C VAL A 397 36.35 7.81 2.88
N SER A 398 36.64 7.36 4.09
CA SER A 398 35.85 6.34 4.76
C SER A 398 35.47 6.76 6.16
N GLY A 399 34.33 6.28 6.63
CA GLY A 399 33.78 6.69 7.89
C GLY A 399 32.64 5.80 8.33
N GLN A 400 31.95 6.24 9.37
CA GLN A 400 30.82 5.54 9.95
C GLN A 400 29.59 6.42 10.04
N VAL A 401 28.43 5.78 10.03
CA VAL A 401 27.13 6.41 10.25
C VAL A 401 26.40 5.65 11.35
N LEU A 402 26.11 6.38 12.42
CA LEU A 402 25.41 5.87 13.59
C LEU A 402 24.07 6.59 13.76
N ASP A 403 23.10 5.93 14.38
CA ASP A 403 21.85 6.55 14.79
C ASP A 403 21.98 7.27 16.15
N GLU A 404 20.90 7.91 16.63
CA GLU A 404 20.88 8.66 17.90
C GLU A 404 21.13 7.76 19.14
N TYR A 405 21.04 6.45 18.97
CA TYR A 405 21.28 5.43 20.00
C TYR A 405 22.67 4.77 19.85
N GLY A 406 23.47 5.16 18.86
CA GLY A 406 24.80 4.61 18.58
C GLY A 406 24.80 3.32 17.77
N SER A 407 23.67 2.93 17.17
CA SER A 407 23.55 1.74 16.33
C SER A 407 24.04 2.01 14.90
N LYS A 408 24.62 1.00 14.25
CA LYS A 408 25.13 1.07 12.88
C LYS A 408 23.99 1.16 11.86
N VAL A 409 24.04 2.15 10.98
CA VAL A 409 23.01 2.39 9.95
C VAL A 409 23.49 1.94 8.56
N SER A 410 22.65 1.30 7.75
CA SER A 410 22.98 0.83 6.40
C SER A 410 21.99 1.37 5.36
N GLY A 411 22.37 1.39 4.10
CA GLY A 411 21.51 1.76 2.96
C GLY A 411 21.32 3.27 2.77
N LEU A 412 21.92 4.11 3.60
CA LEU A 412 21.93 5.57 3.39
C LEU A 412 22.95 5.96 2.31
N ALA A 413 22.61 6.95 1.49
CA ALA A 413 23.54 7.54 0.55
C ALA A 413 24.41 8.61 1.25
N VAL A 414 25.71 8.59 1.00
CA VAL A 414 26.66 9.60 1.50
C VAL A 414 27.24 10.35 0.31
N LYS A 415 27.20 11.68 0.38
CA LYS A 415 27.86 12.58 -0.58
C LYS A 415 29.05 13.26 0.10
N VAL A 416 30.18 13.32 -0.60
CA VAL A 416 31.41 13.95 -0.13
C VAL A 416 31.68 15.22 -0.92
N TYR A 417 31.90 16.33 -0.22
CA TYR A 417 32.16 17.64 -0.79
C TYR A 417 33.52 18.19 -0.32
N LEU A 418 34.17 19.01 -1.14
CA LEU A 418 35.29 19.86 -0.73
C LEU A 418 34.79 21.31 -0.57
N LYS A 419 35.01 21.91 0.60
CA LYS A 419 34.62 23.29 0.91
C LYS A 419 35.83 24.13 1.33
N HIS A 420 35.81 25.42 1.02
CA HIS A 420 36.85 26.35 1.48
C HIS A 420 36.57 26.85 2.89
N ASN A 421 35.29 26.91 3.28
CA ASN A 421 34.88 27.34 4.61
C ASN A 421 33.73 26.48 5.14
N LYS A 422 33.45 26.61 6.44
CA LYS A 422 32.38 25.87 7.12
C LYS A 422 31.02 26.58 7.06
N SER A 423 30.87 27.63 6.25
CA SER A 423 29.62 28.38 6.14
C SER A 423 28.56 27.58 5.38
N GLU A 424 27.30 27.69 5.81
CA GLU A 424 26.17 27.08 5.11
C GLU A 424 25.98 27.61 3.67
N ASN A 425 26.51 28.80 3.37
CA ASN A 425 26.45 29.40 2.03
C ASN A 425 27.51 28.87 1.05
N ASP A 426 28.54 28.14 1.54
CA ASP A 426 29.49 27.46 0.66
C ASP A 426 28.91 26.09 0.28
N LEU A 427 28.39 25.98 -0.94
CA LEU A 427 27.81 24.73 -1.45
C LEU A 427 28.85 23.62 -1.60
N GLY A 428 30.14 23.97 -1.70
CA GLY A 428 31.23 23.03 -1.93
C GLY A 428 31.23 22.37 -3.30
N ILE A 429 32.30 21.64 -3.57
CA ILE A 429 32.50 20.87 -4.80
C ILE A 429 32.23 19.39 -4.48
N LEU A 430 31.23 18.79 -5.12
CA LEU A 430 30.93 17.37 -4.96
C LEU A 430 32.04 16.51 -5.60
N VAL A 431 32.70 15.68 -4.80
CA VAL A 431 33.87 14.88 -5.21
C VAL A 431 33.66 13.38 -5.11
N GLY A 432 32.60 12.93 -4.43
CA GLY A 432 32.32 11.50 -4.27
C GLY A 432 30.88 11.22 -3.83
N LYS A 433 30.39 10.03 -4.18
CA LYS A 433 29.12 9.48 -3.70
C LYS A 433 29.31 8.00 -3.37
N GLY A 434 28.63 7.52 -2.35
CA GLY A 434 28.57 6.09 -2.03
C GLY A 434 27.43 5.78 -1.09
N PHE A 435 27.41 4.55 -0.60
CA PHE A 435 26.39 4.05 0.30
C PHE A 435 27.02 3.54 1.59
N VAL A 436 26.23 3.53 2.67
CA VAL A 436 26.63 2.97 3.95
C VAL A 436 26.29 1.49 4.00
N GLU A 437 27.25 0.64 4.32
CA GLU A 437 27.10 -0.79 4.56
C GLU A 437 27.58 -1.14 5.97
N ASN A 438 26.71 -1.74 6.78
CA ASN A 438 26.96 -2.09 8.18
C ASN A 438 27.52 -0.92 9.01
N GLY A 439 26.93 0.26 8.85
CA GLY A 439 27.37 1.48 9.55
C GLY A 439 28.64 2.10 9.00
N LEU A 440 29.21 1.59 7.90
CA LEU A 440 30.47 2.07 7.33
C LEU A 440 30.28 2.53 5.89
N PHE A 441 30.96 3.62 5.51
CA PHE A 441 31.08 4.01 4.11
C PHE A 441 32.56 4.07 3.72
N ASN A 442 32.86 3.73 2.47
CA ASN A 442 34.20 3.87 1.90
C ASN A 442 34.06 4.35 0.46
N ILE A 443 34.41 5.62 0.23
CA ILE A 443 34.14 6.34 -1.01
C ILE A 443 35.48 6.72 -1.65
N THR A 444 35.66 6.28 -2.89
CA THR A 444 36.75 6.78 -3.73
C THR A 444 36.30 8.08 -4.36
N CYS A 445 36.89 9.19 -3.91
CA CYS A 445 36.60 10.54 -4.38
C CYS A 445 37.60 10.94 -5.48
N VAL A 446 37.19 11.87 -6.33
CA VAL A 446 38.04 12.43 -7.40
C VAL A 446 38.25 13.91 -7.11
N ALA A 447 39.50 14.34 -6.97
CA ALA A 447 39.83 15.76 -6.93
C ALA A 447 39.74 16.32 -8.36
N PRO A 448 38.86 17.29 -8.65
CA PRO A 448 38.71 17.82 -10.01
C PRO A 448 40.02 18.40 -10.57
N LEU A 449 40.17 18.42 -11.88
CA LEU A 449 41.39 18.96 -12.53
C LEU A 449 41.46 20.50 -12.46
N ASP A 450 40.31 21.14 -12.34
CA ASP A 450 40.11 22.59 -12.32
C ASP A 450 40.06 23.19 -10.91
N ILE A 451 40.07 22.37 -9.85
CA ILE A 451 40.07 22.85 -8.45
C ILE A 451 41.35 23.63 -8.10
N ASP A 452 41.24 24.66 -7.26
CA ASP A 452 42.42 25.38 -6.76
C ASP A 452 43.26 24.52 -5.80
N VAL A 453 44.55 24.84 -5.69
CA VAL A 453 45.43 24.21 -4.69
C VAL A 453 45.26 24.92 -3.36
N GLY A 454 45.21 24.17 -2.27
CA GLY A 454 44.98 24.75 -0.94
C GLY A 454 44.41 23.77 0.06
N ASP A 455 44.06 24.29 1.24
CA ASP A 455 43.42 23.54 2.31
C ASP A 455 41.89 23.60 2.15
N TYR A 456 41.24 22.44 2.27
CA TYR A 456 39.80 22.26 2.13
C TYR A 456 39.24 21.47 3.30
N PHE A 457 37.97 21.71 3.63
CA PHE A 457 37.17 20.85 4.48
C PHE A 457 36.51 19.76 3.62
N VAL A 458 36.66 18.51 4.02
CA VAL A 458 36.01 17.34 3.42
C VAL A 458 34.70 17.11 4.14
N VAL A 459 33.59 17.46 3.51
CA VAL A 459 32.26 17.34 4.11
C VAL A 459 31.57 16.08 3.62
N ALA A 460 31.41 15.08 4.50
CA ALA A 460 30.55 13.93 4.24
C ALA A 460 29.15 14.19 4.78
N HIS A 461 28.15 14.19 3.90
CA HIS A 461 26.75 14.40 4.24
C HIS A 461 25.94 13.14 3.90
N THR A 462 25.30 12.56 4.90
CA THR A 462 24.31 11.49 4.73
C THR A 462 22.99 12.08 4.26
N LEU A 463 22.49 11.60 3.12
CA LEU A 463 21.17 11.98 2.64
C LEU A 463 20.11 11.29 3.48
N THR A 464 19.07 12.06 3.80
CA THR A 464 17.90 11.58 4.53
C THR A 464 17.24 10.42 3.80
N SER A 465 16.94 9.36 4.52
CA SER A 465 15.84 8.45 4.16
C SER A 465 14.67 8.82 5.06
N GLY A 466 13.40 8.64 4.68
CA GLY A 466 12.27 9.06 5.54
C GLY A 466 12.33 8.60 7.01
N ALA A 467 13.12 7.56 7.33
CA ALA A 467 13.37 7.07 8.69
C ALA A 467 14.58 7.70 9.43
N TYR A 468 15.50 8.38 8.74
CA TYR A 468 16.76 8.91 9.29
C TYR A 468 17.01 10.35 8.84
N LEU A 469 17.33 11.24 9.79
CA LEU A 469 17.73 12.62 9.50
C LEU A 469 19.19 12.68 9.04
N GLY A 470 19.50 13.59 8.12
CA GLY A 470 20.84 13.76 7.56
C GLY A 470 21.83 14.33 8.58
N SER A 471 23.11 14.04 8.38
CA SER A 471 24.19 14.41 9.29
C SER A 471 25.53 14.63 8.57
N TRP A 472 26.43 15.39 9.18
CA TRP A 472 27.60 15.99 8.51
C TRP A 472 28.88 15.76 9.32
N SER A 473 30.01 15.51 8.64
CA SER A 473 31.38 15.46 9.21
C SER A 473 32.33 16.27 8.34
N ASP A 474 33.30 16.98 8.93
CA ASP A 474 34.12 17.97 8.20
C ASP A 474 35.64 18.02 8.57
N PRO A 475 36.40 16.91 8.45
CA PRO A 475 37.87 16.92 8.55
C PRO A 475 38.55 17.71 7.42
N GLN A 476 39.86 17.96 7.52
CA GLN A 476 40.62 18.76 6.55
C GLN A 476 41.47 17.90 5.61
N ILE A 477 41.62 18.35 4.36
CA ILE A 477 42.54 17.81 3.35
C ILE A 477 43.29 18.95 2.65
N ARG A 478 44.52 18.68 2.22
CA ARG A 478 45.27 19.59 1.33
C ARG A 478 45.25 19.09 -0.12
N ILE A 479 44.80 19.94 -1.04
CA ILE A 479 44.82 19.67 -2.49
C ILE A 479 46.09 20.25 -3.13
N MET A 480 46.80 19.42 -3.89
CA MET A 480 48.08 19.73 -4.51
C MET A 480 48.08 19.45 -6.02
N ALA A 481 48.94 20.15 -6.75
CA ALA A 481 49.19 19.90 -8.17
C ALA A 481 50.48 19.08 -8.36
N LYS A 482 50.47 18.11 -9.28
CA LYS A 482 51.70 17.44 -9.75
C LYS A 482 52.46 18.39 -10.68
N THR A 483 53.70 18.72 -10.32
CA THR A 483 54.61 19.47 -11.19
C THR A 483 55.47 18.47 -11.97
N TYR A 484 55.36 18.46 -13.29
CA TYR A 484 56.24 17.67 -14.15
C TYR A 484 57.38 18.56 -14.66
N LEU A 485 58.60 18.29 -14.19
CA LEU A 485 59.80 18.88 -14.77
C LEU A 485 60.25 18.00 -15.94
N SER A 486 60.16 18.52 -17.16
CA SER A 486 60.78 17.91 -18.34
C SER A 486 62.16 18.51 -18.54
N ILE A 487 63.21 17.73 -18.31
CA ILE A 487 64.58 18.12 -18.61
C ILE A 487 64.91 17.57 -20.00
N LYS A 488 65.03 18.46 -20.99
CA LYS A 488 65.51 18.10 -22.33
C LYS A 488 67.03 18.13 -22.32
N ASN A 489 67.65 16.96 -22.35
CA ASN A 489 69.11 16.85 -22.46
C ASN A 489 69.52 17.08 -23.93
N PRO A 490 70.51 17.92 -24.24
CA PRO A 490 70.99 18.07 -25.62
C PRO A 490 71.69 16.79 -26.09
N GLU A 491 71.42 16.35 -27.33
CA GLU A 491 71.95 15.10 -27.92
C GLU A 491 73.47 15.08 -28.16
N LYS A 492 74.16 16.20 -27.95
CA LYS A 492 75.62 16.29 -28.08
C LYS A 492 76.22 17.20 -27.01
N VAL A 493 77.05 16.61 -26.17
CA VAL A 493 78.06 17.33 -25.39
C VAL A 493 79.32 17.33 -26.25
N ILE A 494 79.70 18.49 -26.79
CA ILE A 494 81.02 18.66 -27.41
C ILE A 494 81.96 19.05 -26.28
N ALA A 495 82.87 18.15 -25.93
CA ALA A 495 83.92 18.36 -24.95
C ALA A 495 85.08 19.18 -25.53
#